data_AF-A0A951R639-F1
#
_entry.id   AF-A0A951R639-F1
#
_cell.length_a   1.000
_cell.length_b   1.000
_cell.length_c   1.000
_cell.angle_alpha   90.00
_cell.angle_beta   90.00
_cell.angle_gamma   90.00
#
_symmetry.space_group_name_H-M   'P 1'
#
loop_
_entity.id
_entity.type
_entity.pdbx_description
1 polymer ?
#
loop_
_entity_poly.entity_id
_entity_poly.type
_entity_poly.pdbx_seq_one_letter_code
_entity_poly.pdbx_strand_id
1 'polypeptide(L)'
;MNKFEPVEFDKSILDEYNIPKETPLMPLRNTVLFPKQIIPLYIGRVHSLRLLNDVMKEKMLFVVVAQKDIVIENPAEDDLYKFGTLAKVVKVFQMPDNSRSVIVQGLERVRIHKVTKQDPYYQGIVERVRDRYEDNLDAVAIREKLKENFRELVDISDYLSKDNITIMMNASDEGNLADVVVSMLNISVEEKQHILEQLDINKRLSETSVLLQRETEKAKVGEKIMMDVKDSINKNQREYYLREQMKAIRKELGEDEDERISDLKKKLEEAGLPEEAQIAADREIDRLERMSKQSPEYNVSLTYLELLAELPWSVSTDDEIDIANAAKILDEDHYGI
;
A
#
# COMPACT_ATOMS: atom_id res chain seq x y z
N MET A 1 -2.66 -52.18 17.34
CA MET A 1 -1.53 -52.54 16.46
C MET A 1 -2.07 -52.61 15.03
N ASN A 2 -2.10 -51.49 14.31
CA ASN A 2 -2.47 -51.48 12.89
C ASN A 2 -1.21 -51.72 12.06
N LYS A 3 -1.17 -52.86 11.37
CA LYS A 3 -0.15 -53.17 10.37
C LYS A 3 -0.38 -52.25 9.17
N PHE A 4 0.58 -51.37 8.91
CA PHE A 4 0.71 -50.69 7.62
C PHE A 4 1.05 -51.75 6.57
N GLU A 5 0.14 -51.98 5.63
CA GLU A 5 0.48 -52.70 4.40
C GLU A 5 1.31 -51.78 3.50
N PRO A 6 2.39 -52.28 2.87
CA PRO A 6 3.18 -51.49 1.94
C PRO A 6 2.40 -51.33 0.63
N VAL A 7 2.11 -50.08 0.26
CA VAL A 7 1.50 -49.73 -1.03
C VAL A 7 2.41 -50.24 -2.14
N GLU A 8 1.89 -51.15 -2.97
CA GLU A 8 2.61 -51.72 -4.12
C GLU A 8 3.00 -50.60 -5.11
N PHE A 9 4.28 -50.59 -5.46
CA PHE A 9 4.88 -49.67 -6.42
C PHE A 9 4.43 -50.04 -7.84
N ASP A 10 3.50 -49.27 -8.38
CA ASP A 10 3.22 -49.33 -9.82
C ASP A 10 4.31 -48.57 -10.60
N LYS A 11 5.26 -49.32 -11.16
CA LYS A 11 6.39 -48.81 -11.96
C LYS A 11 5.97 -48.24 -13.33
N SER A 12 4.69 -48.33 -13.73
CA SER A 12 4.21 -47.85 -15.02
C SER A 12 4.06 -46.32 -15.14
N ILE A 13 4.22 -45.58 -14.03
CA ILE A 13 3.90 -44.15 -13.93
C ILE A 13 5.10 -43.22 -14.25
N LEU A 14 6.28 -43.81 -14.53
CA LEU A 14 7.48 -43.05 -14.92
C LEU A 14 7.45 -42.53 -16.38
N ASP A 15 6.51 -42.98 -17.21
CA ASP A 15 6.64 -42.90 -18.67
C ASP A 15 5.95 -41.72 -19.38
N GLU A 16 5.12 -40.89 -18.73
CA GLU A 16 4.43 -39.81 -19.45
C GLU A 16 5.31 -38.59 -19.76
N TYR A 17 6.25 -38.27 -18.85
CA TYR A 17 7.24 -37.17 -19.05
C TYR A 17 8.69 -37.64 -18.90
N ASN A 18 8.92 -38.88 -18.45
CA ASN A 18 10.23 -39.53 -18.30
C ASN A 18 11.27 -38.58 -17.66
N ILE A 19 10.96 -38.18 -16.41
CA ILE A 19 11.73 -37.23 -15.61
C ILE A 19 13.11 -37.84 -15.30
N PRO A 20 14.22 -37.14 -15.60
CA PRO A 20 15.55 -37.63 -15.27
C PRO A 20 15.73 -37.88 -13.78
N LYS A 21 16.49 -38.93 -13.40
CA LYS A 21 16.82 -39.21 -11.99
C LYS A 21 17.46 -38.02 -11.28
N GLU A 22 18.28 -37.23 -12.00
CA GLU A 22 18.75 -35.92 -11.56
C GLU A 22 18.09 -34.84 -12.44
N THR A 23 17.12 -34.12 -11.88
CA THR A 23 16.38 -33.09 -12.61
C THR A 23 16.97 -31.70 -12.34
N PRO A 24 17.15 -30.85 -13.38
CA PRO A 24 17.55 -29.46 -13.19
C PRO A 24 16.54 -28.69 -12.35
N LEU A 25 17.01 -27.95 -11.35
CA LEU A 25 16.20 -27.11 -10.47
C LEU A 25 16.52 -25.64 -10.73
N MET A 26 15.50 -24.81 -10.83
CA MET A 26 15.61 -23.36 -10.96
C MET A 26 14.96 -22.69 -9.75
N PRO A 27 15.77 -22.13 -8.84
CA PRO A 27 15.26 -21.26 -7.79
C PRO A 27 14.62 -20.00 -8.38
N LEU A 28 13.40 -19.69 -7.96
CA LEU A 28 12.73 -18.42 -8.26
C LEU A 28 12.67 -17.53 -7.05
N ARG A 29 12.86 -16.23 -7.32
CA ARG A 29 12.64 -15.16 -6.35
C ARG A 29 11.22 -14.66 -6.43
N ASN A 30 10.64 -14.41 -5.27
CA ASN A 30 9.41 -13.64 -5.12
C ASN A 30 8.19 -14.20 -5.89
N THR A 31 8.21 -15.47 -6.27
CA THR A 31 7.08 -16.07 -6.97
C THR A 31 7.07 -17.59 -6.81
N VAL A 32 5.87 -18.14 -6.93
CA VAL A 32 5.58 -19.58 -6.96
C VAL A 32 4.87 -19.85 -8.28
N LEU A 33 5.39 -20.80 -9.05
CA LEU A 33 4.74 -21.25 -10.28
C LEU A 33 3.74 -22.35 -9.92
N PHE A 34 2.49 -22.22 -10.35
CA PHE A 34 1.47 -23.26 -10.16
C PHE A 34 1.31 -24.16 -11.40
N PRO A 35 0.77 -25.39 -11.23
CA PRO A 35 0.40 -26.25 -12.36
C PRO A 35 -0.55 -25.56 -13.36
N LYS A 36 -0.37 -25.84 -14.65
CA LYS A 36 -1.05 -25.24 -15.80
C LYS A 36 -0.88 -23.70 -15.94
N GLN A 37 -0.19 -23.03 -15.02
CA GLN A 37 0.08 -21.60 -15.11
C GLN A 37 1.15 -21.31 -16.17
N ILE A 38 0.97 -20.22 -16.91
CA ILE A 38 1.95 -19.73 -17.89
C ILE A 38 2.42 -18.36 -17.44
N ILE A 39 3.73 -18.20 -17.22
CA ILE A 39 4.33 -16.92 -16.84
C ILE A 39 5.61 -16.63 -17.63
N PRO A 40 5.90 -15.36 -17.92
CA PRO A 40 7.23 -14.96 -18.37
C PRO A 40 8.21 -14.92 -17.18
N LEU A 41 9.38 -15.51 -17.35
CA LEU A 41 10.50 -15.44 -16.41
C LEU A 41 11.67 -14.70 -17.05
N TYR A 42 12.19 -13.70 -16.35
CA TYR A 42 13.40 -12.99 -16.74
C TYR A 42 14.61 -13.67 -16.11
N ILE A 43 15.52 -14.16 -16.96
CA ILE A 43 16.69 -14.93 -16.56
C ILE A 43 17.95 -14.13 -16.90
N GLY A 44 18.63 -13.66 -15.86
CA GLY A 44 19.89 -12.92 -15.97
C GLY A 44 21.09 -13.57 -15.25
N ARG A 45 20.86 -14.44 -14.26
CA ARG A 45 21.97 -15.08 -13.52
C ARG A 45 22.68 -16.12 -14.36
N VAL A 46 24.00 -16.19 -14.21
CA VAL A 46 24.87 -17.13 -14.93
C VAL A 46 24.41 -18.59 -14.74
N HIS A 47 24.11 -19.01 -13.51
CA HIS A 47 23.63 -20.36 -13.21
C HIS A 47 22.29 -20.69 -13.91
N SER A 48 21.31 -19.79 -13.83
CA SER A 48 20.00 -19.99 -14.48
C SER A 48 20.07 -19.93 -16.01
N LEU A 49 20.95 -19.11 -16.58
CA LEU A 49 21.21 -19.07 -18.03
C LEU A 49 21.88 -20.37 -18.51
N ARG A 50 22.81 -20.93 -17.74
CA ARG A 50 23.42 -22.23 -18.02
C ARG A 50 22.38 -23.35 -18.00
N LEU A 51 21.56 -23.41 -16.95
CA LEU A 51 20.45 -24.36 -16.87
C LEU A 51 19.56 -24.28 -18.11
N LEU A 52 19.12 -23.07 -18.47
CA LEU A 52 18.25 -22.87 -19.64
C LEU A 52 18.93 -23.36 -20.93
N ASN A 53 20.21 -23.07 -21.14
CA ASN A 53 20.95 -23.52 -22.32
C ASN A 53 21.00 -25.05 -22.44
N ASP A 54 21.15 -25.76 -21.32
CA ASP A 54 21.25 -27.21 -21.33
C ASP A 54 19.87 -27.88 -21.42
N VAL A 55 18.87 -27.35 -20.73
CA VAL A 55 17.47 -27.80 -20.82
C VAL A 55 16.90 -27.63 -22.22
N MET A 56 17.30 -26.58 -22.96
CA MET A 56 16.90 -26.38 -24.36
C MET A 56 17.51 -27.40 -25.34
N LYS A 57 18.64 -28.03 -24.99
CA LYS A 57 19.24 -29.10 -25.81
C LYS A 57 18.55 -30.45 -25.58
N GLU A 58 17.85 -30.59 -24.45
CA GLU A 58 17.12 -31.79 -24.06
C GLU A 58 15.60 -31.61 -24.22
N LYS A 59 14.78 -32.27 -23.38
CA LYS A 59 13.31 -32.30 -23.46
C LYS A 59 12.63 -31.00 -23.00
N MET A 60 13.38 -29.92 -22.78
CA MET A 60 12.86 -28.62 -22.30
C MET A 60 12.13 -28.66 -20.95
N LEU A 61 12.44 -29.65 -20.10
CA LEU A 61 11.85 -29.84 -18.78
C LEU A 61 12.84 -29.49 -17.66
N PHE A 62 12.34 -28.81 -16.64
CA PHE A 62 13.07 -28.47 -15.42
C PHE A 62 12.09 -28.25 -14.28
N VAL A 63 12.56 -28.22 -13.04
CA VAL A 63 11.73 -27.94 -11.88
C VAL A 63 11.98 -26.53 -11.41
N VAL A 64 10.90 -25.84 -11.11
CA VAL A 64 10.88 -24.49 -10.57
C VAL A 64 10.60 -24.61 -9.08
N VAL A 65 11.42 -23.96 -8.25
CA VAL A 65 11.27 -23.99 -6.79
C VAL A 65 11.37 -22.59 -6.23
N ALA A 66 10.47 -22.20 -5.34
CA ALA A 66 10.57 -20.92 -4.66
C ALA A 66 11.71 -20.96 -3.62
N GLN A 67 12.42 -19.84 -3.47
CA GLN A 67 13.34 -19.63 -2.35
C GLN A 67 12.62 -18.92 -1.20
N LYS A 68 13.02 -19.24 0.04
CA LYS A 68 12.44 -18.65 1.26
C LYS A 68 12.87 -17.20 1.44
N ASP A 69 14.17 -16.93 1.32
CA ASP A 69 14.72 -15.57 1.44
C ASP A 69 15.10 -15.02 0.07
N ILE A 70 14.50 -13.89 -0.31
CA ILE A 70 14.69 -13.22 -1.60
C ILE A 70 16.09 -12.56 -1.70
N VAL A 71 16.72 -12.24 -0.57
CA VAL A 71 18.02 -11.55 -0.52
C VAL A 71 19.16 -12.49 -0.93
N ILE A 72 19.05 -13.79 -0.64
CA ILE A 72 20.10 -14.76 -0.93
C ILE A 72 20.23 -14.97 -2.45
N GLU A 73 21.46 -14.80 -2.96
CA GLU A 73 21.79 -14.94 -4.39
C GLU A 73 21.91 -16.40 -4.83
N ASN A 74 22.63 -17.18 -4.04
CA ASN A 74 22.85 -18.60 -4.26
C ASN A 74 22.29 -19.36 -3.05
N PRO A 75 20.97 -19.67 -3.04
CA PRO A 75 20.34 -20.33 -1.90
C PRO A 75 20.95 -21.71 -1.64
N ALA A 76 21.17 -22.04 -0.37
CA ALA A 76 21.47 -23.42 0.03
C ALA A 76 20.21 -24.29 -0.11
N GLU A 77 20.37 -25.61 0.05
CA GLU A 77 19.22 -26.55 0.02
C GLU A 77 18.15 -26.18 1.06
N ASP A 78 18.57 -25.78 2.26
CA ASP A 78 17.66 -25.40 3.35
C ASP A 78 16.94 -24.06 3.10
N ASP A 79 17.44 -23.23 2.17
CA ASP A 79 16.82 -21.96 1.77
C ASP A 79 15.73 -22.16 0.72
N LEU A 80 15.57 -23.37 0.18
CA LEU A 80 14.55 -23.71 -0.81
C LEU A 80 13.35 -24.37 -0.14
N TYR A 81 12.18 -24.20 -0.75
CA TYR A 81 11.02 -24.99 -0.37
C TYR A 81 11.12 -26.42 -0.89
N LYS A 82 10.45 -27.35 -0.21
CA LYS A 82 10.49 -28.79 -0.53
C LYS A 82 9.57 -29.16 -1.68
N PHE A 83 8.59 -28.33 -1.99
CA PHE A 83 7.71 -28.52 -3.15
C PHE A 83 7.99 -27.47 -4.19
N GLY A 84 7.93 -27.90 -5.44
CA GLY A 84 8.04 -27.04 -6.60
C GLY A 84 7.11 -27.52 -7.71
N THR A 85 7.33 -27.00 -8.89
CA THR A 85 6.52 -27.34 -10.07
C THR A 85 7.42 -27.73 -11.22
N LEU A 86 7.14 -28.89 -11.80
CA LEU A 86 7.71 -29.30 -13.07
C LEU A 86 7.23 -28.32 -14.13
N ALA A 87 8.16 -27.69 -14.84
CA ALA A 87 7.88 -26.70 -15.84
C ALA A 87 8.48 -27.09 -17.18
N LYS A 88 7.83 -26.62 -18.24
CA LYS A 88 8.30 -26.73 -19.62
C LYS A 88 8.57 -25.35 -20.20
N VAL A 89 9.65 -25.22 -20.96
CA VAL A 89 9.89 -24.02 -21.78
C VAL A 89 8.92 -24.02 -22.97
N VAL A 90 8.13 -22.96 -23.09
CA VAL A 90 7.21 -22.75 -24.22
C VAL A 90 7.89 -21.90 -25.30
N LYS A 91 8.53 -20.79 -24.90
CA LYS A 91 9.18 -19.87 -25.82
C LYS A 91 10.32 -19.11 -25.14
N VAL A 92 11.34 -18.77 -25.90
CA VAL A 92 12.50 -18.00 -25.42
C VAL A 92 12.66 -16.77 -26.30
N PHE A 93 12.89 -15.63 -25.65
CA PHE A 93 13.21 -14.35 -26.27
C PHE A 93 14.55 -13.87 -25.74
N GLN A 94 15.44 -13.48 -26.64
CA GLN A 94 16.71 -12.87 -26.28
C GLN A 94 16.51 -11.36 -26.12
N MET A 95 16.97 -10.81 -25.01
CA MET A 95 16.92 -9.37 -24.75
C MET A 95 18.21 -8.69 -25.23
N PRO A 96 18.19 -7.37 -25.51
CA PRO A 96 19.37 -6.62 -25.94
C PRO A 96 20.52 -6.60 -24.93
N ASP A 97 20.23 -6.81 -23.65
CA ASP A 97 21.18 -6.79 -22.53
C ASP A 97 21.82 -8.17 -22.26
N ASN A 98 21.73 -9.12 -23.21
CA ASN A 98 22.11 -10.52 -23.07
C ASN A 98 21.30 -11.34 -22.03
N SER A 99 20.29 -10.76 -21.39
CA SER A 99 19.33 -11.55 -20.61
C SER A 99 18.37 -12.31 -21.53
N ARG A 100 17.61 -13.24 -20.95
CA ARG A 100 16.57 -14.00 -21.67
C ARG A 100 15.25 -13.88 -20.95
N SER A 101 14.20 -13.56 -21.70
CA SER A 101 12.83 -13.72 -21.24
C SER A 101 12.29 -15.05 -21.74
N VAL A 102 11.85 -15.90 -20.83
CA VAL A 102 11.39 -17.26 -21.13
C VAL A 102 9.94 -17.40 -20.69
N ILE A 103 9.07 -17.78 -21.62
CA ILE A 103 7.71 -18.18 -21.28
C ILE A 103 7.77 -19.64 -20.86
N VAL A 104 7.34 -19.90 -19.62
CA VAL A 104 7.32 -21.24 -19.03
C VAL A 104 5.89 -21.63 -18.71
N GLN A 105 5.59 -22.92 -18.83
CA GLN A 105 4.32 -23.51 -18.42
C GLN A 105 4.56 -24.48 -17.28
N GLY A 106 3.88 -24.28 -16.15
CA GLY A 106 3.80 -25.26 -15.08
C GLY A 106 3.00 -26.47 -15.53
N LEU A 107 3.49 -27.67 -15.24
CA LEU A 107 2.83 -28.93 -15.58
C LEU A 107 2.23 -29.55 -14.33
N GLU A 108 3.07 -29.89 -13.36
CA GLU A 108 2.66 -30.67 -12.18
C GLU A 108 3.47 -30.34 -10.94
N ARG A 109 2.90 -30.65 -9.77
CA ARG A 109 3.58 -30.57 -8.47
C ARG A 109 4.64 -31.65 -8.36
N VAL A 110 5.78 -31.24 -7.83
CA VAL A 110 6.88 -32.15 -7.50
C VAL A 110 7.37 -31.90 -6.08
N ARG A 111 7.78 -32.97 -5.41
CA ARG A 111 8.52 -32.90 -4.15
C ARG A 111 9.99 -33.09 -4.44
N ILE A 112 10.81 -32.20 -3.90
CA ILE A 112 12.26 -32.26 -3.95
C ILE A 112 12.71 -33.07 -2.74
N HIS A 113 13.34 -34.22 -2.99
CA HIS A 113 13.88 -35.07 -1.93
C HIS A 113 15.25 -34.60 -1.47
N LYS A 114 16.10 -34.23 -2.43
CA LYS A 114 17.47 -33.80 -2.18
C LYS A 114 18.02 -32.97 -3.33
N VAL A 115 18.78 -31.94 -3.02
CA VAL A 115 19.66 -31.24 -3.97
C VAL A 115 21.00 -32.00 -4.06
N THR A 116 21.33 -32.50 -5.25
CA THR A 116 22.56 -33.30 -5.47
C THR A 116 23.75 -32.45 -5.88
N LYS A 117 23.52 -31.36 -6.63
CA LYS A 117 24.57 -30.44 -7.13
C LYS A 117 24.05 -29.01 -7.18
N GLN A 118 24.96 -28.04 -7.07
CA GLN A 118 24.68 -26.61 -7.20
C GLN A 118 25.42 -25.95 -8.38
N ASP A 119 26.57 -26.48 -8.79
CA ASP A 119 27.34 -26.02 -9.95
C ASP A 119 27.30 -27.08 -11.07
N PRO A 120 27.11 -26.71 -12.36
CA PRO A 120 26.97 -25.35 -12.89
C PRO A 120 25.59 -24.71 -12.66
N TYR A 121 24.63 -25.50 -12.20
CA TYR A 121 23.30 -25.09 -11.73
C TYR A 121 22.74 -26.18 -10.82
N TYR A 122 21.63 -25.89 -10.14
CA TYR A 122 21.04 -26.83 -9.19
C TYR A 122 20.50 -28.08 -9.89
N GLN A 123 20.83 -29.25 -9.36
CA GLN A 123 20.24 -30.53 -9.74
C GLN A 123 19.75 -31.24 -8.50
N GLY A 124 18.66 -32.01 -8.62
CA GLY A 124 18.15 -32.76 -7.49
C GLY A 124 17.28 -33.94 -7.88
N ILE A 125 16.99 -34.77 -6.87
CA ILE A 125 16.08 -35.90 -6.99
C ILE A 125 14.68 -35.40 -6.66
N VAL A 126 13.76 -35.58 -7.60
CA VAL A 126 12.38 -35.11 -7.50
C VAL A 126 11.40 -36.26 -7.68
N GLU A 127 10.25 -36.13 -7.05
CA GLU A 127 9.14 -37.07 -7.14
C GLU A 127 7.87 -36.31 -7.56
N ARG A 128 7.12 -36.84 -8.53
CA ARG A 128 5.79 -36.31 -8.88
C ARG A 128 4.84 -36.58 -7.74
N VAL A 129 4.08 -35.57 -7.35
CA VAL A 129 3.08 -35.72 -6.29
C VAL A 129 1.69 -35.61 -6.90
N ARG A 130 0.83 -36.58 -6.58
CA ARG A 130 -0.56 -36.58 -7.02
C ARG A 130 -1.44 -35.90 -5.99
N ASP A 131 -2.43 -35.19 -6.51
CA ASP A 131 -3.50 -34.63 -5.70
C ASP A 131 -4.38 -35.76 -5.13
N ARG A 132 -4.88 -35.53 -3.92
CA ARG A 132 -5.87 -36.38 -3.28
C ARG A 132 -7.23 -35.72 -3.43
N TYR A 133 -8.13 -36.41 -4.12
CA TYR A 133 -9.51 -35.97 -4.30
C TYR A 133 -10.44 -36.92 -3.56
N GLU A 134 -11.18 -36.39 -2.61
CA GLU A 134 -12.32 -37.08 -2.01
C GLU A 134 -13.56 -36.31 -2.43
N ASP A 135 -14.52 -37.01 -3.03
CA ASP A 135 -15.72 -36.37 -3.54
C ASP A 135 -16.56 -35.83 -2.38
N ASN A 136 -16.77 -34.51 -2.36
CA ASN A 136 -17.48 -33.83 -1.30
C ASN A 136 -18.47 -32.83 -1.90
N LEU A 137 -19.75 -32.95 -1.53
CA LEU A 137 -20.80 -32.01 -1.93
C LEU A 137 -20.45 -30.55 -1.57
N ASP A 138 -19.72 -30.34 -0.46
CA ASP A 138 -19.29 -29.02 -0.04
C ASP A 138 -18.29 -28.38 -1.02
N ALA A 139 -17.48 -29.19 -1.73
CA ALA A 139 -16.47 -28.70 -2.67
C ALA A 139 -17.11 -27.95 -3.85
N VAL A 140 -18.26 -28.44 -4.34
CA VAL A 140 -19.02 -27.78 -5.42
C VAL A 140 -19.57 -26.42 -4.98
N ALA A 141 -20.10 -26.34 -3.76
CA ALA A 141 -20.59 -25.08 -3.21
C ALA A 141 -19.46 -24.07 -2.98
N ILE A 142 -18.32 -24.53 -2.44
CA ILE A 142 -17.12 -23.71 -2.26
C ILE A 142 -16.61 -23.19 -3.60
N ARG A 143 -16.61 -24.05 -4.64
CA ARG A 143 -16.20 -23.69 -5.99
C ARG A 143 -16.99 -22.50 -6.53
N GLU A 144 -18.32 -22.55 -6.47
CA GLU A 144 -19.15 -21.47 -7.01
C GLU A 144 -18.99 -20.17 -6.20
N LYS A 145 -18.90 -20.27 -4.87
CA LYS A 145 -18.61 -19.10 -4.02
C LYS A 145 -17.24 -18.48 -4.32
N LEU A 146 -16.22 -19.31 -4.57
CA LEU A 146 -14.87 -18.87 -4.89
C LEU A 146 -14.84 -18.11 -6.22
N LYS A 147 -15.59 -18.58 -7.23
CA LYS A 147 -15.73 -17.86 -8.51
C LYS A 147 -16.43 -16.51 -8.33
N GLU A 148 -17.48 -16.46 -7.52
CA GLU A 148 -18.22 -15.23 -7.24
C GLU A 148 -17.34 -14.19 -6.53
N ASN A 149 -16.67 -14.60 -5.46
CA ASN A 149 -15.71 -13.76 -4.74
C ASN A 149 -14.55 -13.28 -5.63
N PHE A 150 -14.08 -14.12 -6.55
CA PHE A 150 -13.00 -13.75 -7.47
C PHE A 150 -13.46 -12.69 -8.47
N ARG A 151 -14.68 -12.77 -8.99
CA ARG A 151 -15.25 -11.73 -9.85
C ARG A 151 -15.34 -10.40 -9.10
N GLU A 152 -15.81 -10.42 -7.86
CA GLU A 152 -15.84 -9.23 -7.02
C GLU A 152 -14.45 -8.62 -6.83
N LEU A 153 -13.43 -9.45 -6.57
CA LEU A 153 -12.05 -8.96 -6.46
C LEU A 153 -11.55 -8.32 -7.77
N VAL A 154 -11.87 -8.90 -8.92
CA VAL A 154 -11.48 -8.36 -10.24
C VAL A 154 -12.11 -6.99 -10.48
N ASP A 155 -13.35 -6.77 -10.04
CA ASP A 155 -14.04 -5.49 -10.22
C ASP A 155 -13.43 -4.36 -9.36
N ILE A 156 -12.83 -4.70 -8.22
CA ILE A 156 -12.24 -3.73 -7.27
C ILE A 156 -10.74 -3.52 -7.52
N SER A 157 -10.04 -4.54 -8.02
CA SER A 157 -8.57 -4.56 -8.08
C SER A 157 -8.01 -4.18 -9.45
N ASP A 158 -7.29 -3.06 -9.54
CA ASP A 158 -6.70 -2.55 -10.79
C ASP A 158 -5.69 -3.50 -11.47
N TYR A 159 -5.08 -4.41 -10.71
CA TYR A 159 -4.09 -5.36 -11.23
C TYR A 159 -4.71 -6.59 -11.91
N LEU A 160 -6.03 -6.75 -11.80
CA LEU A 160 -6.79 -7.83 -12.42
C LEU A 160 -7.63 -7.28 -13.58
N SER A 161 -7.77 -8.08 -14.63
CA SER A 161 -8.58 -7.74 -15.79
C SER A 161 -9.70 -8.76 -16.00
N LYS A 162 -10.65 -8.43 -16.88
CA LYS A 162 -11.72 -9.35 -17.26
C LYS A 162 -11.20 -10.63 -17.93
N ASP A 163 -10.01 -10.60 -18.52
CA ASP A 163 -9.37 -11.80 -19.09
C ASP A 163 -9.02 -12.81 -17.98
N ASN A 164 -8.69 -12.34 -16.77
CA ASN A 164 -8.45 -13.23 -15.63
C ASN A 164 -9.71 -14.02 -15.24
N ILE A 165 -10.90 -13.43 -15.38
CA ILE A 165 -12.17 -14.14 -15.16
C ILE A 165 -12.31 -15.29 -16.17
N THR A 166 -12.01 -15.04 -17.44
CA THR A 166 -12.05 -16.07 -18.49
C THR A 166 -11.08 -17.21 -18.19
N ILE A 167 -9.87 -16.90 -17.75
CA ILE A 167 -8.87 -17.92 -17.38
C ILE A 167 -9.38 -18.78 -16.21
N MET A 168 -9.92 -18.13 -15.17
CA MET A 168 -10.50 -18.81 -14.00
C MET A 168 -11.71 -19.69 -14.38
N MET A 169 -12.58 -19.22 -15.28
CA MET A 169 -13.76 -19.98 -15.74
C MET A 169 -13.39 -21.21 -16.56
N ASN A 170 -12.23 -21.18 -17.24
CA ASN A 170 -11.69 -22.31 -18.01
C ASN A 170 -10.93 -23.33 -17.15
N ALA A 171 -10.86 -23.12 -15.82
CA ALA A 171 -10.24 -24.08 -14.92
C ALA A 171 -10.99 -25.43 -14.97
N SER A 172 -10.24 -26.50 -15.25
CA SER A 172 -10.79 -27.81 -15.59
C SER A 172 -11.45 -28.51 -14.40
N ASP A 173 -10.85 -28.35 -13.22
CA ASP A 173 -11.15 -29.10 -11.99
C ASP A 173 -10.98 -28.18 -10.77
N GLU A 174 -11.45 -28.65 -9.61
CA GLU A 174 -11.43 -27.95 -8.32
C GLU A 174 -10.02 -27.55 -7.88
N GLY A 175 -9.06 -28.47 -8.02
CA GLY A 175 -7.66 -28.22 -7.65
C GLY A 175 -7.02 -27.16 -8.54
N ASN A 176 -7.30 -27.23 -9.84
CA ASN A 176 -6.85 -26.27 -10.83
C ASN A 176 -7.48 -24.89 -10.61
N LEU A 177 -8.75 -24.82 -10.21
CA LEU A 177 -9.38 -23.55 -9.88
C LEU A 177 -8.67 -22.86 -8.72
N ALA A 178 -8.36 -23.60 -7.65
CA ALA A 178 -7.61 -23.08 -6.51
C ALA A 178 -6.24 -22.54 -6.96
N ASP A 179 -5.53 -23.32 -7.78
CA ASP A 179 -4.21 -22.96 -8.30
C ASP A 179 -4.25 -21.68 -9.15
N VAL A 180 -5.21 -21.60 -10.07
CA VAL A 180 -5.38 -20.43 -10.96
C VAL A 180 -5.67 -19.18 -10.12
N VAL A 181 -6.59 -19.27 -9.16
CA VAL A 181 -6.96 -18.11 -8.33
C VAL A 181 -5.79 -17.65 -7.47
N VAL A 182 -5.15 -18.55 -6.71
CA VAL A 182 -4.02 -18.18 -5.83
C VAL A 182 -2.84 -17.62 -6.63
N SER A 183 -2.61 -18.14 -7.84
CA SER A 183 -1.54 -17.65 -8.69
C SER A 183 -1.69 -16.16 -9.06
N MET A 184 -2.93 -15.68 -9.14
CA MET A 184 -3.28 -14.31 -9.49
C MET A 184 -3.38 -13.38 -8.27
N LEU A 185 -3.51 -13.90 -7.05
CA LEU A 185 -3.58 -13.08 -5.84
C LEU A 185 -2.24 -12.42 -5.51
N ASN A 186 -2.29 -11.20 -4.99
CA ASN A 186 -1.11 -10.47 -4.49
C ASN A 186 -0.83 -10.78 -3.01
N ILE A 187 -0.58 -12.07 -2.71
CA ILE A 187 -0.25 -12.56 -1.37
C ILE A 187 1.22 -12.98 -1.25
N SER A 188 1.67 -13.21 -0.02
CA SER A 188 3.04 -13.59 0.29
C SER A 188 3.46 -14.91 -0.38
N VAL A 189 4.76 -15.08 -0.63
CA VAL A 189 5.31 -16.33 -1.22
C VAL A 189 5.04 -17.51 -0.31
N GLU A 190 5.14 -17.30 1.01
CA GLU A 190 4.84 -18.29 2.04
C GLU A 190 3.42 -18.83 1.92
N GLU A 191 2.44 -17.94 1.72
CA GLU A 191 1.03 -18.33 1.56
C GLU A 191 0.77 -19.03 0.23
N LYS A 192 1.36 -18.55 -0.88
CA LYS A 192 1.27 -19.26 -2.17
C LYS A 192 1.88 -20.65 -2.09
N GLN A 193 3.03 -20.75 -1.43
CA GLN A 193 3.72 -22.01 -1.25
C GLN A 193 2.92 -22.97 -0.37
N HIS A 194 2.28 -22.49 0.69
CA HIS A 194 1.40 -23.30 1.52
C HIS A 194 0.30 -23.99 0.70
N ILE A 195 -0.33 -23.26 -0.22
CA ILE A 195 -1.35 -23.80 -1.14
C ILE A 195 -0.73 -24.80 -2.14
N LEU A 196 0.48 -24.53 -2.66
CA LEU A 196 1.18 -25.46 -3.54
C LEU A 196 1.46 -26.80 -2.84
N GLU A 197 1.80 -26.76 -1.55
CA GLU A 197 2.11 -27.91 -0.71
C GLU A 197 0.88 -28.72 -0.29
N GLN A 198 -0.31 -28.12 -0.33
CA GLN A 198 -1.56 -28.77 0.06
C GLN A 198 -2.04 -29.76 -1.00
N LEU A 199 -1.86 -31.06 -0.75
CA LEU A 199 -2.21 -32.13 -1.70
C LEU A 199 -3.69 -32.50 -1.70
N ASP A 200 -4.38 -32.19 -0.60
CA ASP A 200 -5.82 -32.40 -0.45
C ASP A 200 -6.58 -31.26 -1.14
N ILE A 201 -7.30 -31.57 -2.22
CA ILE A 201 -7.99 -30.57 -3.04
C ILE A 201 -9.07 -29.83 -2.23
N ASN A 202 -9.78 -30.53 -1.34
CA ASN A 202 -10.86 -29.92 -0.55
C ASN A 202 -10.29 -28.89 0.43
N LYS A 203 -9.19 -29.24 1.10
CA LYS A 203 -8.49 -28.30 1.99
C LYS A 203 -7.92 -27.13 1.21
N ARG A 204 -7.29 -27.39 0.07
CA ARG A 204 -6.71 -26.36 -0.81
C ARG A 204 -7.77 -25.36 -1.25
N LEU A 205 -8.94 -25.83 -1.67
CA LEU A 205 -10.08 -24.98 -2.04
C LEU A 205 -10.57 -24.13 -0.86
N SER A 206 -10.73 -24.75 0.31
CA SER A 206 -11.19 -24.05 1.52
C SER A 206 -10.22 -22.96 1.95
N GLU A 207 -8.93 -23.28 2.05
CA GLU A 207 -7.85 -22.34 2.39
C GLU A 207 -7.75 -21.21 1.35
N THR A 208 -7.85 -21.54 0.06
CA THR A 208 -7.88 -20.54 -1.02
C THR A 208 -9.07 -19.59 -0.88
N SER A 209 -10.25 -20.12 -0.56
CA SER A 209 -11.46 -19.31 -0.37
C SER A 209 -11.30 -18.31 0.78
N VAL A 210 -10.66 -18.72 1.88
CA VAL A 210 -10.35 -17.85 3.03
C VAL A 210 -9.34 -16.76 2.63
N LEU A 211 -8.27 -17.12 1.93
CA LEU A 211 -7.28 -16.16 1.45
C LEU A 211 -7.90 -15.14 0.48
N LEU A 212 -8.70 -15.62 -0.46
CA LEU A 212 -9.41 -14.78 -1.42
C LEU A 212 -10.33 -13.79 -0.71
N GLN A 213 -11.15 -14.27 0.24
CA GLN A 213 -12.05 -13.40 0.99
C GLN A 213 -11.28 -12.30 1.74
N ARG A 214 -10.16 -12.66 2.39
CA ARG A 214 -9.32 -11.69 3.10
C ARG A 214 -8.75 -10.63 2.15
N GLU A 215 -8.30 -11.02 0.97
CA GLU A 215 -7.79 -10.07 -0.02
C GLU A 215 -8.90 -9.19 -0.61
N THR A 216 -10.10 -9.73 -0.83
CA THR A 216 -11.27 -8.94 -1.24
C THR A 216 -11.66 -7.90 -0.18
N GLU A 217 -11.66 -8.26 1.10
CA GLU A 217 -11.94 -7.32 2.19
C GLU A 217 -10.88 -6.20 2.28
N LYS A 218 -9.60 -6.54 2.13
CA LYS A 218 -8.52 -5.54 2.06
C LYS A 218 -8.69 -4.60 0.88
N ALA A 219 -9.03 -5.13 -0.31
CA ALA A 219 -9.25 -4.33 -1.50
C ALA A 219 -10.43 -3.35 -1.32
N LYS A 220 -11.54 -3.78 -0.73
CA LYS A 220 -12.70 -2.93 -0.41
C LYS A 220 -12.34 -1.78 0.53
N VAL A 221 -11.54 -2.04 1.57
CA VAL A 221 -11.07 -0.99 2.49
C VAL A 221 -10.18 0.00 1.74
N GLY A 222 -9.29 -0.49 0.88
CA GLY A 222 -8.43 0.34 0.04
C GLY A 222 -9.24 1.26 -0.89
N GLU A 223 -10.24 0.72 -1.59
CA GLU A 223 -11.13 1.48 -2.47
C GLU A 223 -11.89 2.57 -1.69
N LYS A 224 -12.44 2.23 -0.52
CA LYS A 224 -13.12 3.19 0.34
C LYS A 224 -12.21 4.35 0.75
N ILE A 225 -10.97 4.06 1.14
CA ILE A 225 -9.98 5.10 1.48
C ILE A 225 -9.72 6.00 0.26
N MET A 226 -9.56 5.43 -0.94
CA MET A 226 -9.36 6.24 -2.15
C MET A 226 -10.56 7.14 -2.45
N MET A 227 -11.79 6.64 -2.27
CA MET A 227 -13.00 7.45 -2.43
C MET A 227 -13.05 8.61 -1.42
N ASP A 228 -12.79 8.34 -0.14
CA ASP A 228 -12.79 9.36 0.91
C ASP A 228 -11.73 10.45 0.64
N VAL A 229 -10.54 10.06 0.18
CA VAL A 229 -9.47 11.00 -0.23
C VAL A 229 -9.92 11.84 -1.42
N LYS A 230 -10.51 11.23 -2.45
CA LYS A 230 -11.00 11.95 -3.64
C LYS A 230 -12.09 12.96 -3.29
N ASP A 231 -13.01 12.59 -2.40
CA ASP A 231 -14.08 13.47 -1.93
C ASP A 231 -13.53 14.64 -1.12
N SER A 232 -12.50 14.41 -0.30
CA SER A 232 -11.82 15.49 0.44
C SER A 232 -11.13 16.49 -0.49
N ILE A 233 -10.46 16.01 -1.55
CA ILE A 233 -9.80 16.86 -2.55
C ILE A 233 -10.85 17.68 -3.30
N ASN A 234 -11.95 17.06 -3.74
CA ASN A 234 -13.03 17.77 -4.44
C ASN A 234 -13.67 18.86 -3.57
N LYS A 235 -13.88 18.58 -2.28
CA LYS A 235 -14.39 19.58 -1.31
C LYS A 235 -13.41 20.74 -1.16
N ASN A 236 -12.13 20.45 -0.99
CA ASN A 236 -11.09 21.48 -0.83
C ASN A 236 -10.94 22.34 -2.11
N GLN A 237 -10.95 21.73 -3.29
CA GLN A 237 -10.92 22.46 -4.56
C GLN A 237 -12.15 23.37 -4.72
N ARG A 238 -13.34 22.87 -4.37
CA ARG A 238 -14.57 23.67 -4.40
C ARG A 238 -14.51 24.84 -3.42
N GLU A 239 -14.02 24.62 -2.20
CA GLU A 239 -13.87 25.69 -1.20
C GLU A 239 -12.85 26.73 -1.65
N TYR A 240 -11.70 26.31 -2.17
CA TYR A 240 -10.69 27.21 -2.75
C TYR A 240 -11.29 28.09 -3.86
N TYR A 241 -12.02 27.47 -4.79
CA TYR A 241 -12.66 28.19 -5.89
C TYR A 241 -13.69 29.20 -5.38
N LEU A 242 -14.54 28.82 -4.41
CA LEU A 242 -15.53 29.73 -3.81
C LEU A 242 -14.87 30.90 -3.08
N ARG A 243 -13.74 30.67 -2.37
CA ARG A 243 -13.00 31.74 -1.71
C ARG A 243 -12.42 32.75 -2.71
N GLU A 244 -11.85 32.26 -3.81
CA GLU A 244 -11.34 33.13 -4.88
C GLU A 244 -12.48 33.90 -5.57
N GLN A 245 -13.63 33.26 -5.81
CA GLN A 245 -14.81 33.96 -6.31
C GLN A 245 -15.30 35.05 -5.35
N MET A 246 -15.36 34.76 -4.05
CA MET A 246 -15.75 35.76 -3.04
C MET A 246 -14.77 36.94 -2.99
N LYS A 247 -13.46 36.70 -3.12
CA LYS A 247 -12.46 37.78 -3.23
C LYS A 247 -12.68 38.62 -4.47
N ALA A 248 -12.93 37.99 -5.62
CA ALA A 248 -13.20 38.71 -6.88
C ALA A 248 -14.50 39.54 -6.80
N ILE A 249 -15.57 38.97 -6.22
CA ILE A 249 -16.85 39.66 -6.00
C ILE A 249 -16.67 40.86 -5.07
N ARG A 250 -15.96 40.72 -3.95
CA ARG A 250 -15.65 41.84 -3.03
C ARG A 250 -14.89 42.96 -3.73
N LYS A 251 -13.92 42.59 -4.57
CA LYS A 251 -13.16 43.55 -5.40
C LYS A 251 -14.02 44.28 -6.43
N GLU A 252 -14.98 43.60 -7.06
CA GLU A 252 -15.90 44.25 -8.02
C GLU A 252 -17.01 45.07 -7.36
N LEU A 253 -17.43 44.71 -6.14
CA LEU A 253 -18.39 45.46 -5.34
C LEU A 253 -17.83 46.77 -4.77
N GLY A 254 -16.53 47.04 -4.93
CA GLY A 254 -15.88 48.21 -4.35
C GLY A 254 -15.85 48.18 -2.82
N GLU A 255 -15.96 46.99 -2.21
CA GLU A 255 -15.53 46.77 -0.82
C GLU A 255 -14.00 46.71 -0.80
N ASP A 256 -13.37 47.81 -1.20
CA ASP A 256 -11.95 48.04 -0.95
C ASP A 256 -11.73 48.05 0.57
N GLU A 257 -10.50 47.72 0.99
CA GLU A 257 -10.03 47.76 2.38
C GLU A 257 -10.76 48.85 3.17
N ASP A 258 -11.41 48.48 4.28
CA ASP A 258 -12.07 49.46 5.15
C ASP A 258 -11.13 50.64 5.37
N GLU A 259 -11.46 51.81 4.80
CA GLU A 259 -10.69 53.05 5.02
C GLU A 259 -10.46 53.26 6.51
N ARG A 260 -11.44 52.86 7.34
CA ARG A 260 -11.35 52.83 8.80
C ARG A 260 -10.23 51.98 9.38
N ILE A 261 -9.95 50.79 8.84
CA ILE A 261 -8.87 49.92 9.31
C ILE A 261 -7.51 50.51 8.88
N SER A 262 -7.44 51.06 7.66
CA SER A 262 -6.25 51.75 7.16
C SER A 262 -5.90 52.98 8.00
N ASP A 263 -6.91 53.79 8.35
CA ASP A 263 -6.75 54.96 9.21
C ASP A 263 -6.34 54.59 10.64
N LEU A 264 -6.86 53.49 11.18
CA LEU A 264 -6.47 52.97 12.50
C LEU A 264 -5.01 52.52 12.55
N LYS A 265 -4.52 51.82 11.51
CA LYS A 265 -3.10 51.44 11.42
C LYS A 265 -2.18 52.65 11.47
N LYS A 266 -2.51 53.71 10.72
CA LYS A 266 -1.73 54.96 10.71
C LYS A 266 -1.69 55.61 12.09
N LYS A 267 -2.84 55.71 12.78
CA LYS A 267 -2.91 56.29 14.13
C LYS A 267 -2.09 55.51 15.15
N LEU A 268 -2.06 54.18 15.04
CA LEU A 268 -1.26 53.33 15.93
C LEU A 268 0.25 53.51 15.67
N GLU A 269 0.67 53.60 14.41
CA GLU A 269 2.07 53.93 14.07
C GLU A 269 2.49 55.32 14.60
N GLU A 270 1.61 56.31 14.50
CA GLU A 270 1.85 57.68 15.00
C GLU A 270 1.89 57.76 16.54
N ALA A 271 1.20 56.86 17.24
CA ALA A 271 1.11 56.85 18.71
C ALA A 271 2.41 56.41 19.41
N GLY A 272 3.34 55.77 18.69
CA GLY A 272 4.64 55.38 19.22
C GLY A 272 4.54 54.32 20.34
N LEU A 273 3.82 53.23 20.07
CA LEU A 273 3.54 52.18 21.07
C LEU A 273 4.83 51.48 21.55
N PRO A 274 4.93 51.14 22.84
CA PRO A 274 5.91 50.18 23.34
C PRO A 274 5.74 48.81 22.67
N GLU A 275 6.82 48.03 22.59
CA GLU A 275 6.85 46.74 21.86
C GLU A 275 5.74 45.76 22.28
N GLU A 276 5.44 45.67 23.59
CA GLU A 276 4.37 44.82 24.10
C GLU A 276 2.97 45.26 23.63
N ALA A 277 2.73 46.58 23.57
CA ALA A 277 1.47 47.15 23.12
C ALA A 277 1.31 47.05 21.59
N GLN A 278 2.40 47.16 20.84
CA GLN A 278 2.40 46.98 19.39
C GLN A 278 2.00 45.54 19.02
N ILE A 279 2.56 44.54 19.70
CA ILE A 279 2.22 43.12 19.46
C ILE A 279 0.73 42.86 19.74
N ALA A 280 0.17 43.49 20.77
CA ALA A 280 -1.25 43.38 21.09
C ALA A 280 -2.13 44.06 20.04
N ALA A 281 -1.74 45.25 19.56
CA ALA A 281 -2.44 45.99 18.52
C ALA A 281 -2.46 45.22 17.19
N ASP A 282 -1.32 44.68 16.74
CA ASP A 282 -1.22 43.94 15.48
C ASP A 282 -2.11 42.69 15.47
N ARG A 283 -2.15 41.94 16.60
CA ARG A 283 -3.02 40.77 16.73
C ARG A 283 -4.50 41.12 16.64
N GLU A 284 -4.90 42.24 17.25
CA GLU A 284 -6.30 42.64 17.26
C GLU A 284 -6.72 43.26 15.92
N ILE A 285 -5.81 43.91 15.19
CA ILE A 285 -6.02 44.35 13.81
C ILE A 285 -6.24 43.15 12.87
N ASP A 286 -5.38 42.14 12.94
CA ASP A 286 -5.52 40.90 12.14
C ASP A 286 -6.86 40.20 12.42
N ARG A 287 -7.33 40.27 13.66
CA ARG A 287 -8.63 39.74 14.07
C ARG A 287 -9.77 40.57 13.51
N LEU A 288 -9.66 41.90 13.56
CA LEU A 288 -10.66 42.85 13.06
C LEU A 288 -10.85 42.70 11.54
N GLU A 289 -9.78 42.54 10.76
CA GLU A 289 -9.82 42.34 9.30
C GLU A 289 -10.58 41.08 8.87
N ARG A 290 -10.59 40.05 9.72
CA ARG A 290 -11.27 38.77 9.46
C ARG A 290 -12.71 38.73 9.96
N MET A 291 -13.09 39.69 10.80
CA MET A 291 -14.41 39.75 11.42
C MET A 291 -15.42 40.47 10.52
N SER A 292 -16.68 40.02 10.57
CA SER A 292 -17.78 40.69 9.90
C SER A 292 -18.17 41.97 10.65
N LYS A 293 -18.42 43.07 9.93
CA LYS A 293 -18.88 44.37 10.47
C LYS A 293 -20.19 44.29 11.26
N GLN A 294 -20.99 43.25 11.01
CA GLN A 294 -22.26 43.01 11.71
C GLN A 294 -22.07 42.31 13.07
N SER A 295 -20.85 41.86 13.37
CA SER A 295 -20.55 41.22 14.65
C SER A 295 -20.56 42.25 15.78
N PRO A 296 -21.24 41.99 16.92
CA PRO A 296 -21.13 42.82 18.11
C PRO A 296 -19.68 42.96 18.61
N GLU A 297 -18.85 41.95 18.37
CA GLU A 297 -17.43 41.96 18.73
C GLU A 297 -16.61 42.95 17.87
N TYR A 298 -17.08 43.29 16.66
CA TYR A 298 -16.36 44.19 15.76
C TYR A 298 -16.18 45.58 16.37
N ASN A 299 -17.24 46.12 16.98
CA ASN A 299 -17.17 47.41 17.66
C ASN A 299 -16.27 47.35 18.91
N VAL A 300 -16.22 46.21 19.60
CA VAL A 300 -15.37 46.05 20.80
C VAL A 300 -13.90 46.12 20.41
N SER A 301 -13.49 45.37 19.39
CA SER A 301 -12.12 45.39 18.87
C SER A 301 -11.75 46.76 18.30
N LEU A 302 -12.68 47.44 17.60
CA LEU A 302 -12.48 48.80 17.09
C LEU A 302 -12.21 49.81 18.20
N THR A 303 -13.09 49.88 19.21
CA THR A 303 -12.95 50.83 20.33
C THR A 303 -11.70 50.55 21.16
N TYR A 304 -11.29 49.28 21.29
CA TYR A 304 -10.04 48.94 21.96
C TYR A 304 -8.81 49.46 21.21
N LEU A 305 -8.76 49.29 19.89
CA LEU A 305 -7.68 49.81 19.06
C LEU A 305 -7.66 51.35 19.01
N GLU A 306 -8.83 52.00 18.99
CA GLU A 306 -8.95 53.46 19.10
C GLU A 306 -8.38 53.97 20.43
N LEU A 307 -8.72 53.31 21.53
CA LEU A 307 -8.19 53.65 22.86
C LEU A 307 -6.66 53.48 22.92
N LEU A 308 -6.14 52.38 22.38
CA LEU A 308 -4.69 52.17 22.30
C LEU A 308 -3.97 53.27 21.53
N ALA A 309 -4.59 53.80 20.47
CA ALA A 309 -4.02 54.89 19.68
C ALA A 309 -4.11 56.27 20.37
N GLU A 310 -5.13 56.50 21.21
CA GLU A 310 -5.33 57.77 21.92
C GLU A 310 -4.50 57.91 23.21
N LEU A 311 -3.97 56.81 23.74
CA LEU A 311 -3.18 56.84 24.96
C LEU A 311 -1.83 57.55 24.75
N PRO A 312 -1.41 58.44 25.65
CA PRO A 312 -0.19 59.21 25.51
C PRO A 312 1.04 58.40 25.96
N TRP A 313 1.36 57.33 25.22
CA TRP A 313 2.46 56.39 25.54
C TRP A 313 3.82 57.05 25.74
N SER A 314 4.05 58.17 25.05
CA SER A 314 5.32 58.90 25.05
C SER A 314 5.36 60.09 26.01
N VAL A 315 4.28 60.36 26.78
CA VAL A 315 4.20 61.51 27.68
C VAL A 315 4.19 61.02 29.13
N SER A 316 5.32 61.21 29.80
CA SER A 316 5.43 61.06 31.25
C SER A 316 5.54 62.44 31.90
N THR A 317 4.86 62.62 33.03
CA THR A 317 5.14 63.74 33.94
C THR A 317 6.36 63.40 34.78
N ASP A 318 7.24 64.38 35.02
CA ASP A 318 8.32 64.23 36.02
C ASP A 318 7.68 64.19 37.42
N ASP A 319 7.78 63.06 38.10
CA ASP A 319 7.31 62.90 39.48
C ASP A 319 8.21 63.69 40.44
N GLU A 320 7.69 64.80 40.95
CA GLU A 320 8.36 65.59 41.98
C GLU A 320 7.92 65.10 43.37
N ILE A 321 8.63 64.10 43.90
CA ILE A 321 8.37 63.56 45.24
C ILE A 321 8.99 64.47 46.30
N ASP A 322 8.38 65.64 46.52
CA ASP A 322 8.72 66.52 47.65
C ASP A 322 7.77 66.25 48.82
N ILE A 323 8.21 65.39 49.76
CA ILE A 323 7.45 65.03 50.95
C ILE A 323 7.16 66.26 51.83
N ALA A 324 8.05 67.25 51.85
CA ALA A 324 7.86 68.46 52.65
C ALA A 324 6.79 69.36 52.01
N ASN A 325 6.78 69.48 50.68
CA ASN A 325 5.76 70.22 49.96
C ASN A 325 4.40 69.49 50.00
N ALA A 326 4.39 68.16 49.89
CA ALA A 326 3.18 67.34 50.06
C ALA A 326 2.59 67.45 51.48
N ALA A 327 3.43 67.45 52.53
CA ALA A 327 2.98 67.69 53.91
C ALA A 327 2.42 69.11 54.09
N LYS A 328 3.05 70.10 53.46
CA LYS A 328 2.62 71.51 53.53
C LYS A 328 1.28 71.75 52.83
N ILE A 329 1.08 71.16 51.65
CA ILE A 329 -0.20 71.20 50.91
C ILE A 329 -1.28 70.43 51.70
N LEU A 330 -0.93 69.29 52.31
CA LEU A 330 -1.84 68.54 53.17
C LEU A 330 -2.26 69.35 54.41
N ASP A 331 -1.31 70.03 55.07
CA ASP A 331 -1.57 70.88 56.24
C ASP A 331 -2.32 72.18 55.88
N GLU A 332 -2.09 72.74 54.69
CA GLU A 332 -2.82 73.92 54.16
C GLU A 332 -4.26 73.57 53.79
N ASP A 333 -4.51 72.42 53.18
CA ASP A 333 -5.86 71.93 52.84
C ASP A 333 -6.60 71.32 54.05
N HIS A 334 -5.90 71.02 55.15
CA HIS A 334 -6.46 70.53 56.42
C HIS A 334 -6.29 71.53 57.56
N TYR A 335 -7.02 72.65 57.52
CA TYR A 335 -7.26 73.48 58.71
C TYR A 335 -8.27 72.79 59.66
N GLY A 336 -7.79 71.89 60.51
CA GLY A 336 -8.42 71.53 61.78
C GLY A 336 -9.10 70.16 61.87
N ILE A 337 -8.30 69.10 62.03
CA ILE A 337 -8.55 67.99 62.97
C ILE A 337 -7.25 67.67 63.70
#